data_AF-A0A257NG50-F1
#
_entry.id   AF-A0A257NG50-F1
#
_cell.length_a   1.000
_cell.length_b   1.000
_cell.length_c   1.000
_cell.angle_alpha   90.00
_cell.angle_beta   90.00
_cell.angle_gamma   90.00
#
_symmetry.space_group_name_H-M   'P 1'
#
loop_
_entity.id
_entity.type
_entity.pdbx_description
1 polymer ?
#
loop_
_entity_poly.entity_id
_entity_poly.type
_entity_poly.pdbx_seq_one_letter_code
_entity_poly.pdbx_strand_id
1 'polypeptide(L)'
;MSYGANPVFSGQITTLKTFEDNVLVRAVLEEKVENRVLVIDGGGSHRCALVDINLATLAINNGWQGIVIYGCIRDSAMIAGLPIGIRALHTHPLISHKKDHGDRDLLVSFAGVNFKKDHFLYADMDGIIVSATMLS
;
A
#
# COMPACT_ATOMS: atom_id res chain seq x y z
N MET A 1 -1.51 1.03 11.41
CA MET A 1 -2.14 2.34 11.68
C MET A 1 -2.83 2.89 10.43
N SER A 2 -3.90 3.67 10.60
CA SER A 2 -4.55 4.43 9.51
C SER A 2 -3.83 5.77 9.31
N TYR A 3 -3.55 6.15 8.05
CA TYR A 3 -2.84 7.40 7.74
C TYR A 3 -3.54 8.30 6.73
N GLY A 4 -4.39 7.78 5.85
CA GLY A 4 -5.16 8.59 4.90
C GLY A 4 -6.53 8.98 5.45
N ALA A 5 -7.18 9.96 4.82
CA ALA A 5 -8.47 10.49 5.25
C ALA A 5 -9.66 9.54 4.95
N ASN A 6 -9.45 8.48 4.17
CA ASN A 6 -10.45 7.45 3.96
C ASN A 6 -10.12 6.19 4.78
N PRO A 7 -10.65 6.03 6.00
CA PRO A 7 -10.38 4.86 6.81
C PRO A 7 -11.06 3.58 6.30
N VAL A 8 -12.09 3.69 5.45
CA VAL A 8 -12.84 2.53 4.95
C VAL A 8 -12.66 2.42 3.46
N PHE A 9 -11.98 1.35 3.01
CA PHE A 9 -11.68 1.17 1.60
C PHE A 9 -11.60 -0.31 1.25
N SER A 10 -11.88 -0.60 -0.01
CA SER A 10 -11.81 -1.95 -0.56
C SER A 10 -11.43 -1.91 -2.02
N GLY A 11 -10.98 -3.05 -2.53
CA GLY A 11 -10.70 -3.20 -3.95
C GLY A 11 -9.96 -4.49 -4.26
N GLN A 12 -9.77 -4.72 -5.55
CA GLN A 12 -9.00 -5.84 -6.05
C GLN A 12 -7.49 -5.62 -5.79
N ILE A 13 -6.81 -6.66 -5.34
CA ILE A 13 -5.43 -6.57 -4.85
C ILE A 13 -4.45 -6.58 -6.02
N THR A 14 -3.51 -5.62 -6.00
CA THR A 14 -2.20 -5.73 -6.66
C THR A 14 -1.16 -5.96 -5.58
N THR A 15 -0.26 -6.93 -5.75
CA THR A 15 0.80 -7.20 -4.77
C THR A 15 2.15 -6.71 -5.26
N LEU A 16 2.97 -6.25 -4.33
CA LEU A 16 4.35 -5.85 -4.57
C LEU A 16 5.20 -6.27 -3.37
N LYS A 17 6.27 -7.02 -3.61
CA LYS A 17 7.31 -7.30 -2.64
C LYS A 17 8.54 -6.48 -2.96
N THR A 18 9.05 -5.76 -1.97
CA THR A 18 10.27 -4.95 -2.08
C THR A 18 10.97 -4.91 -0.73
N PHE A 19 12.24 -4.51 -0.70
CA PHE A 19 12.97 -4.30 0.54
C PHE A 19 13.73 -2.98 0.48
N GLU A 20 13.21 -1.99 1.21
CA GLU A 20 13.84 -0.67 1.37
C GLU A 20 14.08 0.06 0.04
N ASP A 21 13.23 -0.19 -0.95
CA ASP A 21 13.29 0.37 -2.29
C ASP A 21 11.88 0.72 -2.77
N ASN A 22 11.68 1.94 -3.30
CA ASN A 22 10.39 2.40 -3.80
C ASN A 22 10.34 2.68 -5.30
N VAL A 23 11.33 2.27 -6.09
CA VAL A 23 11.32 2.43 -7.56
C VAL A 23 10.12 1.70 -8.16
N LEU A 24 9.96 0.41 -7.83
CA LEU A 24 8.84 -0.38 -8.33
C LEU A 24 7.50 0.04 -7.70
N VAL A 25 7.51 0.59 -6.47
CA VAL A 25 6.32 1.18 -5.83
C VAL A 25 5.80 2.34 -6.68
N ARG A 26 6.69 3.25 -7.10
CA ARG A 26 6.34 4.36 -7.99
C ARG A 26 5.77 3.85 -9.31
N ALA A 27 6.49 2.95 -9.98
CA ALA A 27 6.07 2.44 -11.29
C ALA A 27 4.67 1.82 -11.25
N VAL A 28 4.35 1.05 -10.20
CA VAL A 28 3.00 0.49 -10.02
C VAL A 28 1.96 1.57 -9.75
N LEU A 29 2.28 2.60 -8.97
CA LEU A 29 1.36 3.71 -8.69
C LEU A 29 1.13 4.64 -9.89
N GLU A 30 1.99 4.61 -10.90
CA GLU A 30 1.80 5.35 -12.17
C GLU A 30 0.72 4.74 -13.06
N GLU A 31 0.31 3.50 -12.80
CA GLU A 31 -0.74 2.82 -13.55
C GLU A 31 -2.12 3.34 -13.20
N LYS A 32 -2.90 3.67 -14.24
CA LYS A 32 -4.32 3.97 -14.12
C LYS A 32 -5.09 2.68 -13.80
N VAL A 33 -5.78 2.68 -12.68
CA VAL A 33 -6.57 1.53 -12.21
C VAL A 33 -7.98 1.97 -11.83
N GLU A 34 -8.87 1.00 -11.74
CA GLU A 34 -10.22 1.19 -11.20
C GLU A 34 -10.45 0.14 -10.12
N ASN A 35 -10.92 0.58 -8.95
CA ASN A 35 -11.28 -0.30 -7.84
C ASN A 35 -10.16 -1.25 -7.37
N ARG A 36 -8.91 -0.78 -7.32
CA ARG A 36 -7.74 -1.57 -6.85
C ARG A 36 -7.10 -1.02 -5.58
N VAL A 37 -6.54 -1.95 -4.80
CA VAL A 37 -5.72 -1.67 -3.61
C VAL A 37 -4.33 -2.25 -3.83
N LEU A 38 -3.30 -1.42 -3.57
CA LEU A 38 -1.91 -1.87 -3.62
C LEU A 38 -1.50 -2.44 -2.26
N VAL A 39 -1.02 -3.68 -2.24
CA VAL A 39 -0.48 -4.33 -1.04
C VAL A 39 1.03 -4.51 -1.20
N ILE A 40 1.79 -3.82 -0.34
CA ILE A 40 3.25 -3.78 -0.37
C ILE A 40 3.80 -4.61 0.81
N ASP A 41 4.50 -5.69 0.52
CA ASP A 41 5.39 -6.36 1.46
C ASP A 41 6.76 -5.67 1.40
N GLY A 42 7.02 -4.81 2.39
CA GLY A 42 8.30 -4.11 2.60
C GLY A 42 9.27 -4.86 3.52
N GLY A 43 9.00 -6.13 3.83
CA GLY A 43 9.73 -6.91 4.82
C GLY A 43 9.55 -6.44 6.27
N GLY A 44 8.58 -5.55 6.53
CA GLY A 44 8.36 -5.00 7.87
C GLY A 44 9.49 -4.09 8.35
N SER A 45 10.32 -3.57 7.44
CA SER A 45 11.45 -2.72 7.80
C SER A 45 10.98 -1.41 8.44
N HIS A 46 11.67 -1.03 9.52
CA HIS A 46 11.52 0.26 10.21
C HIS A 46 12.65 1.24 9.88
N ARG A 47 13.44 0.97 8.83
CA ARG A 47 14.67 1.74 8.52
C ARG A 47 14.47 2.83 7.47
N CYS A 48 13.37 2.80 6.72
CA CYS A 48 13.04 3.82 5.73
C CYS A 48 11.55 3.81 5.37
N ALA A 49 11.06 4.91 4.81
CA ALA A 49 9.72 5.02 4.26
C ALA A 49 9.67 4.54 2.79
N LEU A 50 8.65 3.73 2.47
CA LEU A 50 8.34 3.28 1.12
C LEU A 50 7.37 4.24 0.39
N VAL A 51 6.46 4.87 1.14
CA VAL A 51 5.47 5.81 0.61
C VAL A 51 5.62 7.17 1.28
N ASP A 52 5.62 8.22 0.47
CA ASP A 52 5.62 9.63 0.87
C ASP A 52 4.37 10.34 0.34
N ILE A 53 4.26 11.65 0.58
CA ILE A 53 3.11 12.44 0.12
C ILE A 53 2.95 12.42 -1.41
N ASN A 54 4.06 12.39 -2.16
CA ASN A 54 4.05 12.43 -3.62
C ASN A 54 3.48 11.12 -4.19
N LEU A 55 3.90 9.98 -3.64
CA LEU A 55 3.39 8.67 -4.03
C LEU A 55 1.93 8.49 -3.62
N ALA A 56 1.53 8.98 -2.44
CA ALA A 56 0.12 8.96 -2.04
C ALA A 56 -0.76 9.81 -2.98
N THR A 57 -0.26 10.97 -3.41
CA THR A 57 -0.96 11.86 -4.37
C THR A 57 -1.05 11.22 -5.75
N LEU A 58 0.05 10.60 -6.20
CA LEU A 58 0.10 9.85 -7.45
C LEU A 58 -0.94 8.72 -7.47
N ALA A 59 -1.05 7.97 -6.36
CA ALA A 59 -2.02 6.90 -6.22
C ALA A 59 -3.47 7.40 -6.43
N ILE A 60 -3.83 8.54 -5.82
CA ILE A 60 -5.14 9.17 -6.00
C ILE A 60 -5.38 9.54 -7.47
N ASN A 61 -4.42 10.23 -8.09
CA ASN A 61 -4.54 10.70 -9.47
C ASN A 61 -4.73 9.56 -10.48
N ASN A 62 -4.30 8.35 -10.12
CA ASN A 62 -4.39 7.15 -10.95
C ASN A 62 -5.48 6.16 -10.51
N GLY A 63 -6.38 6.54 -9.60
CA GLY A 63 -7.59 5.78 -9.28
C GLY A 63 -7.42 4.65 -8.25
N TRP A 64 -6.32 4.64 -7.50
CA TRP A 64 -6.13 3.67 -6.42
C TRP A 64 -7.07 3.95 -5.25
N GLN A 65 -7.76 2.92 -4.78
CA GLN A 65 -8.64 3.02 -3.61
C GLN A 65 -7.87 3.06 -2.30
N GLY A 66 -6.69 2.44 -2.28
CA GLY A 66 -5.81 2.48 -1.13
C GLY A 66 -4.50 1.75 -1.28
N ILE A 67 -3.67 1.88 -0.26
CA ILE A 67 -2.35 1.27 -0.14
C ILE A 67 -2.21 0.64 1.27
N VAL A 68 -1.83 -0.63 1.31
CA VAL A 68 -1.46 -1.34 2.54
C VAL A 68 0.04 -1.62 2.49
N ILE A 69 0.79 -1.14 3.47
CA ILE A 69 2.26 -1.24 3.53
C ILE A 69 2.68 -2.03 4.77
N TYR A 70 3.26 -3.21 4.57
CA TYR A 70 4.03 -3.91 5.61
C TYR A 70 5.44 -3.29 5.70
N GLY A 71 5.49 -2.08 6.28
CA GLY A 71 6.66 -1.21 6.36
C GLY A 71 6.28 0.19 6.83
N CYS A 72 7.15 1.18 6.55
CA CYS A 72 6.93 2.56 6.98
C CYS A 72 6.52 3.52 5.86
N ILE A 73 5.88 4.62 6.26
CA ILE A 73 5.63 5.80 5.42
C ILE A 73 6.31 7.04 6.00
N ARG A 74 6.28 8.16 5.28
CA ARG A 74 6.64 9.49 5.78
C ARG A 74 5.57 10.51 5.43
N ASP A 75 5.74 11.73 5.91
CA ASP A 75 4.82 12.85 5.64
C ASP A 75 3.38 12.63 6.15
N SER A 76 3.24 11.88 7.26
CA SER A 76 1.96 11.43 7.80
C SER A 76 0.96 12.56 8.06
N ALA A 77 1.44 13.74 8.50
CA ALA A 77 0.57 14.89 8.74
C ALA A 77 -0.09 15.40 7.45
N MET A 78 0.62 15.38 6.32
CA MET A 78 0.06 15.77 5.03
C MET A 78 -0.82 14.66 4.45
N ILE A 79 -0.40 13.41 4.59
CA ILE A 79 -1.17 12.23 4.13
C ILE A 79 -2.52 12.12 4.85
N ALA A 80 -2.62 12.55 6.11
CA ALA A 80 -3.86 12.56 6.89
C ALA A 80 -5.00 13.36 6.25
N GLY A 81 -4.70 14.32 5.36
CA GLY A 81 -5.71 15.07 4.62
C GLY A 81 -6.08 14.49 3.25
N LEU A 82 -5.40 13.43 2.80
CA LEU A 82 -5.60 12.88 1.45
C LEU A 82 -6.78 11.90 1.40
N PRO A 83 -7.69 12.01 0.40
CA PRO A 83 -8.89 11.17 0.27
C PRO A 83 -8.58 9.75 -0.26
N ILE A 84 -7.67 9.03 0.39
CA ILE A 84 -7.26 7.66 0.03
C ILE A 84 -7.12 6.80 1.29
N GLY A 85 -7.34 5.49 1.16
CA GLY A 85 -7.05 4.54 2.22
C GLY A 85 -5.55 4.25 2.32
N ILE A 86 -4.92 4.54 3.46
CA ILE A 86 -3.52 4.15 3.71
C ILE A 86 -3.40 3.44 5.05
N ARG A 87 -2.81 2.25 5.02
CA ARG A 87 -2.45 1.45 6.19
C ARG A 87 -0.96 1.16 6.16
N ALA A 88 -0.25 1.47 7.24
CA ALA A 88 1.17 1.11 7.39
C ALA A 88 1.51 0.75 8.83
N LEU A 89 2.69 0.17 9.06
CA LEU A 89 3.15 -0.17 10.41
C LEU A 89 3.51 1.09 11.21
N HIS A 90 4.38 1.93 10.65
CA HIS A 90 4.94 3.10 11.34
C HIS A 90 5.25 4.25 10.38
N THR A 91 5.67 5.38 10.95
CA THR A 91 6.33 6.46 10.20
C THR A 91 7.84 6.35 10.34
N HIS A 92 8.59 6.76 9.31
CA HIS A 92 10.04 6.86 9.36
C HIS A 92 10.53 8.01 8.45
N PRO A 93 11.43 8.90 8.90
CA PRO A 93 11.79 10.11 8.14
C PRO A 93 12.67 9.85 6.91
N LEU A 94 13.57 8.86 6.97
CA LEU A 94 14.48 8.51 5.87
C LEU A 94 13.69 7.92 4.68
N ILE A 95 14.02 8.39 3.47
CA ILE A 95 13.49 7.81 2.22
C ILE A 95 14.18 6.48 1.91
N SER A 96 13.45 5.55 1.30
CA SER A 96 13.99 4.30 0.75
C SER A 96 15.06 4.54 -0.32
N HIS A 97 15.83 3.49 -0.61
CA HIS A 97 16.79 3.46 -1.70
C HIS A 97 16.11 3.42 -3.07
N LYS A 98 16.92 3.58 -4.13
CA LYS A 98 16.49 3.52 -5.52
C LYS A 98 17.41 2.60 -6.33
N LYS A 99 17.32 1.31 -6.06
CA LYS A 99 18.11 0.23 -6.66
C LYS A 99 17.33 -0.57 -7.70
N ASP A 100 16.03 -0.30 -7.88
CA ASP A 100 15.15 -0.93 -8.87
C ASP A 100 14.99 -2.45 -8.67
N HIS A 101 14.78 -2.84 -7.41
CA HIS A 101 14.53 -4.22 -7.03
C HIS A 101 13.10 -4.41 -6.53
N GLY A 102 12.54 -5.59 -6.78
CA GLY A 102 11.24 -6.02 -6.24
C GLY A 102 10.53 -6.99 -7.15
N ASP A 103 9.53 -7.67 -6.60
CA ASP A 103 8.71 -8.63 -7.31
C ASP A 103 7.24 -8.21 -7.26
N ARG A 104 6.63 -8.12 -8.43
CA ARG A 104 5.22 -7.75 -8.56
C ARG A 104 4.35 -8.98 -8.76
N ASP A 105 3.11 -8.90 -8.27
CA ASP A 105 2.03 -9.87 -8.54
C ASP A 105 2.32 -11.30 -8.03
N LEU A 106 3.34 -11.44 -7.18
CA LEU A 106 3.59 -12.66 -6.42
C LEU A 106 2.70 -12.73 -5.18
N LEU A 107 2.50 -13.93 -4.65
CA LEU A 107 1.92 -14.13 -3.33
C LEU A 107 2.80 -13.42 -2.28
N VAL A 108 2.20 -12.53 -1.50
CA VAL A 108 2.86 -11.92 -0.34
C VAL A 108 2.13 -12.31 0.94
N SER A 109 2.88 -12.52 2.01
CA SER A 109 2.35 -13.10 3.24
C SER A 109 2.92 -12.40 4.46
N PHE A 110 2.06 -11.70 5.21
CA PHE A 110 2.42 -11.03 6.45
C PHE A 110 1.22 -10.99 7.38
N ALA A 111 1.46 -10.83 8.69
CA ALA A 111 0.43 -10.83 9.73
C ALA A 111 -0.52 -12.06 9.68
N GLY A 112 -0.02 -13.21 9.22
CA GLY A 112 -0.80 -14.45 9.09
C GLY A 112 -1.80 -14.47 7.91
N VAL A 113 -1.76 -13.47 7.02
CA VAL A 113 -2.65 -13.34 5.86
C VAL A 113 -1.87 -13.51 4.56
N ASN A 114 -2.49 -14.21 3.61
CA ASN A 114 -1.99 -14.36 2.24
C ASN A 114 -2.69 -13.35 1.33
N PHE A 115 -1.92 -12.43 0.76
CA PHE A 115 -2.39 -11.48 -0.25
C PHE A 115 -1.95 -11.96 -1.61
N LYS A 116 -2.90 -12.08 -2.53
CA LYS A 116 -2.68 -12.56 -3.89
C LYS A 116 -3.28 -11.55 -4.86
N LYS A 117 -2.63 -11.37 -6.00
CA LYS A 117 -3.19 -10.61 -7.12
C LYS A 117 -4.62 -11.08 -7.41
N ASP A 118 -5.49 -10.12 -7.69
CA ASP A 118 -6.86 -10.31 -8.13
C ASP A 118 -7.86 -10.86 -7.09
N HIS A 119 -7.40 -11.17 -5.88
CA HIS A 119 -8.26 -11.29 -4.70
C HIS A 119 -8.78 -9.90 -4.27
N PHE A 120 -9.69 -9.85 -3.30
CA PHE A 120 -10.30 -8.63 -2.79
C PHE A 120 -9.84 -8.35 -1.36
N LEU A 121 -9.52 -7.08 -1.10
CA LEU A 121 -9.21 -6.57 0.23
C LEU A 121 -10.32 -5.64 0.70
N TYR A 122 -10.71 -5.77 1.96
CA TYR A 122 -11.62 -4.87 2.64
C TYR A 122 -10.95 -4.40 3.93
N ALA A 123 -10.92 -3.08 4.14
CA ALA A 123 -10.27 -2.46 5.29
C ALA A 123 -11.18 -1.42 5.92
N ASP A 124 -11.25 -1.42 7.24
CA ASP A 124 -11.95 -0.43 8.05
C ASP A 124 -11.13 -0.10 9.31
N MET A 125 -11.80 0.39 10.35
CA MET A 125 -11.16 0.74 11.62
C MET A 125 -10.81 -0.47 12.48
N ASP A 126 -11.50 -1.59 12.30
CA ASP A 126 -11.31 -2.81 13.09
C ASP A 126 -10.20 -3.68 12.50
N GLY A 127 -10.10 -3.74 11.18
CA GLY A 127 -9.06 -4.55 10.56
C GLY A 127 -9.06 -4.60 9.04
N ILE A 128 -8.44 -5.66 8.55
CA ILE A 128 -8.32 -5.98 7.13
C ILE A 128 -8.74 -7.44 6.95
N ILE A 129 -9.63 -7.69 6.00
CA ILE A 129 -9.98 -9.04 5.54
C ILE A 129 -9.69 -9.20 4.06
N VAL A 130 -9.44 -10.44 3.65
CA VAL A 130 -9.16 -10.80 2.25
C VAL A 130 -10.10 -11.91 1.82
N SER A 131 -10.62 -11.81 0.60
CA SER A 131 -11.47 -12.83 -0.01
C SER A 131 -10.96 -13.18 -1.41
N ALA A 132 -11.10 -14.45 -1.81
CA ALA A 132 -10.78 -14.87 -3.17
C ALA A 132 -11.75 -14.30 -4.22
N THR A 133 -12.96 -13.93 -3.79
CA THR A 133 -14.03 -13.37 -4.64
C THR A 133 -14.59 -12.10 -4.03
N MET A 134 -15.23 -11.27 -4.86
CA MET A 134 -15.97 -10.11 -4.37
C MET A 134 -17.10 -10.57 -3.43
N LEU A 135 -17.17 -9.93 -2.27
CA LEU A 135 -18.27 -10.09 -1.32
C LEU A 135 -19.37 -9.06 -1.64
N SER A 136 -20.62 -9.52 -1.63
CA SER A 136 -21.85 -8.76 -1.86
C SER A 136 -22.44 -8.22 -0.57
#